data_AF-A0A412CDS0-F1
#
_entry.id   AF-A0A412CDS0-F1
#
_cell.length_a   1.000
_cell.length_b   1.000
_cell.length_c   1.000
_cell.angle_alpha   90.00
_cell.angle_beta   90.00
_cell.angle_gamma   90.00
#
_symmetry.space_group_name_H-M   'P 1'
#
loop_
_entity.id
_entity.type
_entity.pdbx_description
1 polymer ?
#
loop_
_entity_poly.entity_id
_entity_poly.type
_entity_poly.pdbx_seq_one_letter_code
_entity_poly.pdbx_strand_id
1 'polypeptide(L)'
;MKKIVLCLLSLFICMQSVALANIHQSKVSNVENIRSIYAYKDPEQMKDYEQKKLVKEQTKSDKKLEEPMALFRVFVNNDRFYTDDNRYKDNVELAITSHNIDRNYIFDNEYPPYLILQDNDNNRYEIHFAKVKYDNPYWISFNLTNKEIEQINKAKTISLVLPEAQENMYRYNKKKDKLEKKSYDNDIKVEEMVYELPENIVDEWKIVLNKHK
;
A
#
# COMPACT_ATOMS: atom_id res chain seq x y z
N MET A 1 -31.99 -11.13 46.64
CA MET A 1 -31.10 -10.17 45.95
C MET A 1 -30.62 -10.81 44.66
N LYS A 2 -31.03 -10.24 43.53
CA LYS A 2 -30.68 -10.68 42.17
C LYS A 2 -29.25 -10.24 41.84
N LYS A 3 -28.44 -11.14 41.30
CA LYS A 3 -27.52 -10.90 40.17
C LYS A 3 -26.89 -12.23 39.77
N ILE A 4 -27.55 -12.85 38.81
CA ILE A 4 -27.06 -14.00 38.06
C ILE A 4 -25.87 -13.51 37.25
N VAL A 5 -24.70 -14.06 37.56
CA VAL A 5 -23.52 -14.07 36.69
C VAL A 5 -23.87 -15.02 35.57
N LEU A 6 -24.33 -14.50 34.44
CA LEU A 6 -24.31 -15.22 33.18
C LEU A 6 -24.45 -14.25 32.02
N CYS A 7 -23.73 -14.62 30.97
CA CYS A 7 -23.91 -14.24 29.59
C CYS A 7 -23.12 -13.06 29.03
N LEU A 8 -22.02 -13.48 28.41
CA LEU A 8 -21.68 -13.20 27.02
C LEU A 8 -21.00 -11.84 26.81
N LEU A 9 -19.70 -11.87 26.50
CA LEU A 9 -19.30 -11.71 25.09
C LEU A 9 -19.94 -10.44 24.47
N SER A 10 -19.67 -9.27 25.02
CA SER A 10 -19.28 -8.14 24.17
C SER A 10 -17.76 -8.20 24.07
N LEU A 11 -17.19 -9.30 23.53
CA LEU A 11 -16.80 -9.32 22.12
C LEU A 11 -16.37 -7.90 21.73
N PHE A 12 -15.12 -7.62 22.06
CA PHE A 12 -14.19 -6.88 21.23
C PHE A 12 -14.39 -7.34 19.78
N ILE A 13 -15.44 -6.87 19.12
CA ILE A 13 -15.42 -6.72 17.69
C ILE A 13 -14.64 -5.41 17.53
N CYS A 14 -13.31 -5.52 17.65
CA CYS A 14 -12.49 -4.86 16.65
C CYS A 14 -13.07 -5.37 15.34
N MET A 15 -14.02 -4.63 14.78
CA MET A 15 -14.17 -4.59 13.34
C MET A 15 -12.84 -4.00 12.89
N GLN A 16 -11.81 -4.85 12.84
CA GLN A 16 -10.85 -4.77 11.77
C GLN A 16 -11.75 -4.67 10.56
N SER A 17 -11.81 -3.49 9.97
CA SER A 17 -12.39 -3.33 8.65
C SER A 17 -11.69 -4.39 7.82
N VAL A 18 -12.37 -5.51 7.58
CA VAL A 18 -11.85 -6.57 6.74
C VAL A 18 -11.90 -5.92 5.36
N ALA A 19 -10.84 -5.18 5.02
CA ALA A 19 -10.62 -4.75 3.66
C ALA A 19 -10.73 -6.05 2.87
N LEU A 20 -11.77 -6.20 2.05
CA LEU A 20 -11.91 -7.41 1.26
C LEU A 20 -10.64 -7.49 0.41
N ALA A 21 -9.78 -8.45 0.70
CA ALA A 21 -9.67 -9.60 -0.17
C ALA A 21 -9.52 -9.30 -1.68
N ASN A 22 -8.77 -8.29 -2.15
CA ASN A 22 -8.89 -7.83 -3.55
C ASN A 22 -7.73 -8.34 -4.42
N ILE A 23 -7.72 -9.66 -4.61
CA ILE A 23 -6.85 -10.31 -5.59
C ILE A 23 -7.56 -10.35 -6.94
N HIS A 24 -6.96 -9.71 -7.94
CA HIS A 24 -7.40 -9.74 -9.32
C HIS A 24 -6.55 -10.75 -10.10
N GLN A 25 -7.20 -11.62 -10.88
CA GLN A 25 -6.53 -12.56 -11.78
C GLN A 25 -7.02 -12.35 -13.19
N SER A 26 -6.11 -12.38 -14.15
CA SER A 26 -6.45 -12.29 -15.57
C SER A 26 -5.50 -13.13 -16.41
N LYS A 27 -5.99 -13.57 -17.58
CA LYS A 27 -5.19 -14.23 -18.61
C LYS A 27 -5.53 -13.59 -19.95
N VAL A 28 -4.56 -12.95 -20.57
CA VAL A 28 -4.73 -12.27 -21.86
C VAL A 28 -3.61 -12.71 -22.77
N SER A 29 -3.97 -13.38 -23.88
CA SER A 29 -3.00 -13.96 -24.82
C SER A 29 -1.98 -14.86 -24.10
N ASN A 30 -0.70 -14.54 -24.20
CA ASN A 30 0.42 -15.23 -23.60
C ASN A 30 0.81 -14.70 -22.21
N VAL A 31 -0.06 -13.94 -21.53
CA VAL A 31 0.22 -13.37 -20.21
C VAL A 31 -0.81 -13.85 -19.19
N GLU A 32 -0.34 -14.41 -18.09
CA GLU A 32 -1.11 -14.62 -16.87
C GLU A 32 -0.69 -13.57 -15.84
N ASN A 33 -1.66 -12.89 -15.24
CA ASN A 33 -1.43 -11.87 -14.22
C ASN A 33 -2.24 -12.20 -12.98
N ILE A 34 -1.61 -12.02 -11.82
CA ILE A 34 -2.28 -11.91 -10.53
C ILE A 34 -1.81 -10.63 -9.84
N ARG A 35 -2.73 -9.92 -9.20
CA ARG A 35 -2.47 -8.62 -8.57
C ARG A 35 -3.24 -8.46 -7.28
N SER A 36 -2.60 -7.98 -6.22
CA SER A 36 -3.27 -7.39 -5.04
C SER A 36 -3.26 -5.87 -5.19
N ILE A 37 -4.39 -5.23 -4.86
CA ILE A 37 -4.55 -3.78 -4.87
C ILE A 37 -5.05 -3.35 -3.50
N TYR A 38 -4.24 -2.58 -2.78
CA TYR A 38 -4.63 -2.05 -1.49
C TYR A 38 -4.63 -0.52 -1.50
N ALA A 39 -5.74 0.08 -1.09
CA ALA A 39 -5.88 1.51 -0.91
C ALA A 39 -5.83 1.84 0.58
N TYR A 40 -4.73 2.44 1.03
CA TYR A 40 -4.59 2.85 2.42
C TYR A 40 -5.36 4.14 2.65
N LYS A 41 -6.27 4.12 3.62
CA LYS A 41 -7.07 5.28 4.04
C LYS A 41 -6.71 5.61 5.47
N ASP A 42 -6.79 6.89 5.82
CA ASP A 42 -6.55 7.34 7.18
C ASP A 42 -7.51 6.62 8.16
N PRO A 43 -6.99 5.89 9.17
CA PRO A 43 -7.83 5.11 10.09
C PRO A 43 -8.81 5.96 10.89
N GLU A 44 -8.45 7.19 11.26
CA GLU A 44 -9.35 8.08 12.00
C GLU A 44 -10.50 8.55 11.11
N GLN A 45 -10.19 8.93 9.86
CA GLN A 45 -11.21 9.29 8.88
C GLN A 45 -12.13 8.11 8.54
N MET A 46 -11.58 6.90 8.43
CA MET A 46 -12.38 5.70 8.21
C MET A 46 -13.29 5.38 9.39
N LYS A 47 -12.82 5.56 10.63
CA LYS A 47 -13.63 5.35 11.83
C LYS A 47 -14.81 6.33 11.89
N ASP A 48 -14.57 7.60 11.61
CA ASP A 48 -15.64 8.61 11.52
C ASP A 48 -16.63 8.30 10.39
N TYR A 49 -16.13 7.89 9.22
CA TYR A 49 -16.97 7.48 8.09
C TYR A 49 -17.88 6.29 8.43
N GLU A 50 -17.35 5.20 9.01
CA GLU A 50 -18.15 4.03 9.38
C GLU A 50 -19.21 4.35 10.45
N GLN A 51 -18.89 5.23 11.40
CA GLN A 51 -19.88 5.72 12.37
C GLN A 51 -21.01 6.49 11.69
N LYS A 52 -20.67 7.42 10.78
CA LYS A 52 -21.66 8.19 10.02
C LYS A 52 -22.50 7.29 9.11
N LYS A 53 -21.89 6.26 8.52
CA LYS A 53 -22.56 5.26 7.68
C LYS A 53 -23.61 4.47 8.47
N LEU A 54 -23.25 3.99 9.67
CA LEU A 54 -24.18 3.28 10.56
C LEU A 54 -25.38 4.16 10.93
N VAL A 55 -25.14 5.42 11.29
CA VAL A 55 -26.21 6.39 11.62
C VAL A 55 -27.11 6.64 10.41
N LYS A 56 -26.52 6.77 9.21
CA LYS A 56 -27.29 6.94 7.96
C LYS A 56 -28.20 5.73 7.69
N GLU A 57 -27.68 4.51 7.85
CA GLU A 57 -28.45 3.27 7.66
C GLU A 57 -29.61 3.17 8.67
N GLN A 58 -29.37 3.54 9.94
CA GLN A 58 -30.40 3.55 10.99
C GLN A 58 -31.48 4.62 10.77
N THR A 59 -31.08 5.81 10.29
CA THR A 59 -31.99 6.94 10.07
C THR A 59 -32.64 6.94 8.68
N LYS A 60 -32.25 6.02 7.79
CA LYS A 60 -32.65 5.99 6.37
C LYS A 60 -32.47 7.35 5.69
N SER A 61 -31.40 8.06 6.03
CA SER A 61 -31.14 9.39 5.49
C SER A 61 -30.67 9.31 4.03
N ASP A 62 -31.21 10.16 3.16
CA ASP A 62 -30.79 10.28 1.76
C ASP A 62 -29.48 11.06 1.57
N LYS A 63 -28.91 11.64 2.64
CA LYS A 63 -27.67 12.41 2.53
C LYS A 63 -26.54 11.54 1.98
N LYS A 64 -25.91 11.97 0.89
CA LYS A 64 -24.72 11.31 0.35
C LYS A 64 -23.60 11.37 1.39
N LEU A 65 -23.04 10.21 1.72
CA LEU A 65 -21.89 10.11 2.58
C LEU A 65 -20.68 9.87 1.66
N GLU A 66 -19.67 10.71 1.79
CA GLU A 66 -18.46 10.61 0.98
C GLU A 66 -17.42 9.77 1.71
N GLU A 67 -16.87 8.79 1.00
CA GLU A 67 -15.86 7.90 1.55
C GLU A 67 -14.50 8.63 1.59
N PRO A 68 -13.70 8.46 2.67
CA PRO A 68 -12.38 9.07 2.75
C PRO A 68 -11.50 8.73 1.55
N MET A 69 -10.75 9.73 1.09
CA MET A 69 -9.75 9.57 0.04
C MET A 69 -8.60 8.69 0.54
N ALA A 70 -8.06 7.86 -0.35
CA ALA A 70 -6.86 7.09 -0.02
C ALA A 70 -5.65 8.04 0.15
N LEU A 71 -4.85 7.80 1.19
CA LEU A 71 -3.54 8.44 1.33
C LEU A 71 -2.62 7.96 0.21
N PHE A 72 -2.64 6.66 -0.08
CA PHE A 72 -1.89 6.05 -1.17
C PHE A 72 -2.53 4.71 -1.56
N ARG A 73 -2.06 4.13 -2.66
CA ARG A 73 -2.37 2.76 -3.05
C ARG A 73 -1.08 1.99 -3.29
N VAL A 74 -1.10 0.71 -2.95
CA VAL A 74 0.00 -0.23 -3.18
C VAL A 74 -0.49 -1.39 -4.05
N PHE A 75 0.35 -1.81 -4.97
CA PHE A 75 0.11 -2.91 -5.88
C PHE A 75 1.23 -3.93 -5.72
N VAL A 76 0.86 -5.21 -5.57
CA VAL A 76 1.79 -6.33 -5.80
C VAL A 76 1.31 -7.06 -7.02
N ASN A 77 2.18 -7.19 -8.01
CA ASN A 77 1.93 -7.86 -9.28
C ASN A 77 2.83 -9.08 -9.40
N ASN A 78 2.29 -10.15 -9.98
CA ASN A 78 3.07 -11.29 -10.42
C ASN A 78 2.55 -11.68 -11.81
N ASP A 79 3.31 -11.26 -12.83
CA ASP A 79 3.01 -11.54 -14.23
C ASP A 79 3.86 -12.70 -14.72
N ARG A 80 3.26 -13.65 -15.42
CA ARG A 80 3.94 -14.69 -16.17
C ARG A 80 3.72 -14.50 -17.66
N PHE A 81 4.81 -14.27 -18.39
CA PHE A 81 4.83 -14.14 -19.84
C PHE A 81 5.25 -15.48 -20.44
N TYR A 82 4.38 -16.12 -21.22
CA TYR A 82 4.67 -17.33 -21.96
C TYR A 82 5.23 -16.99 -23.35
N THR A 83 6.16 -17.80 -23.83
CA THR A 83 6.64 -17.79 -25.22
C THR A 83 6.04 -18.96 -25.98
N ASP A 84 6.13 -18.93 -27.32
CA ASP A 84 5.50 -19.92 -28.22
C ASP A 84 5.95 -21.37 -27.97
N ASP A 85 7.12 -21.54 -27.36
CA ASP A 85 7.74 -22.80 -26.99
C ASP A 85 7.49 -23.21 -25.53
N ASN A 86 6.42 -22.71 -24.91
CA ASN A 86 6.03 -22.95 -23.52
C ASN A 86 7.08 -22.57 -22.46
N ARG A 87 8.12 -21.80 -22.84
CA ARG A 87 9.00 -21.16 -21.85
C ARG A 87 8.27 -19.96 -21.26
N TYR A 88 8.72 -19.52 -20.09
CA TYR A 88 8.11 -18.38 -19.42
C TYR A 88 9.15 -17.46 -18.77
N LYS A 89 8.74 -16.21 -18.58
CA LYS A 89 9.43 -15.21 -17.77
C LYS A 89 8.46 -14.63 -16.77
N ASP A 90 8.85 -14.64 -15.50
CA ASP A 90 8.08 -14.00 -14.44
C ASP A 90 8.56 -12.55 -14.24
N ASN A 91 7.62 -11.64 -13.97
CA ASN A 91 7.85 -10.26 -13.60
C ASN A 91 7.03 -9.97 -12.33
N VAL A 92 7.73 -9.88 -11.20
CA VAL A 92 7.13 -9.56 -9.92
C VAL A 92 7.43 -8.11 -9.59
N GLU A 93 6.40 -7.32 -9.33
CA GLU A 93 6.52 -5.87 -9.16
C GLU A 93 5.74 -5.39 -7.94
N LEU A 94 6.37 -4.54 -7.13
CA LEU A 94 5.70 -3.71 -6.14
C LEU A 94 5.58 -2.30 -6.71
N ALA A 95 4.39 -1.71 -6.67
CA ALA A 95 4.19 -0.33 -7.07
C ALA A 95 3.40 0.44 -6.03
N ILE A 96 3.68 1.73 -5.90
CA ILE A 96 3.05 2.65 -4.96
C ILE A 96 2.65 3.89 -5.71
N THR A 97 1.45 4.41 -5.41
CA THR A 97 0.95 5.66 -5.97
C THR A 97 0.20 6.46 -4.94
N SER A 98 0.23 7.79 -5.07
CA SER A 98 -0.66 8.67 -4.35
C SER A 98 -1.14 9.80 -5.26
N HIS A 99 -2.44 10.07 -5.16
CA HIS A 99 -3.07 11.27 -5.73
C HIS A 99 -3.63 12.17 -4.61
N ASN A 100 -3.18 11.94 -3.37
CA ASN A 100 -3.59 12.75 -2.24
C ASN A 100 -2.84 14.08 -2.29
N ILE A 101 -3.56 15.15 -2.61
CA ILE A 101 -2.98 16.49 -2.78
C ILE A 101 -2.53 17.15 -1.47
N ASP A 102 -2.96 16.61 -0.33
CA ASP A 102 -2.63 17.13 1.00
C ASP A 102 -1.32 16.51 1.54
N ARG A 103 -0.72 15.58 0.79
CA ARG A 103 0.51 14.87 1.15
C ARG A 103 1.58 15.11 0.10
N ASN A 104 2.79 15.45 0.53
CA ASN A 104 3.94 15.64 -0.36
C ASN A 104 4.81 14.37 -0.38
N TYR A 105 4.21 13.22 -0.70
CA TYR A 105 4.98 11.98 -0.80
C TYR A 105 6.02 12.04 -1.91
N ILE A 106 7.16 11.41 -1.65
CA ILE A 106 8.29 11.34 -2.57
C ILE A 106 8.25 9.98 -3.27
N PHE A 107 8.14 10.02 -4.59
CA PHE A 107 8.15 8.84 -5.46
C PHE A 107 9.24 8.98 -6.51
N ASP A 108 10.50 8.96 -6.07
CA ASP A 108 11.64 8.92 -6.97
C ASP A 108 12.80 8.07 -6.44
N ASN A 109 13.70 7.71 -7.35
CA ASN A 109 14.80 6.80 -7.09
C ASN A 109 15.90 7.37 -6.17
N GLU A 110 15.94 8.68 -5.94
CA GLU A 110 16.94 9.29 -5.05
C GLU A 110 16.59 9.07 -3.58
N TYR A 111 15.29 9.10 -3.25
CA TYR A 111 14.78 8.85 -1.90
C TYR A 111 13.53 7.96 -1.95
N PRO A 112 13.68 6.68 -2.36
CA PRO A 112 12.54 5.82 -2.66
C PRO A 112 11.86 5.28 -1.39
N PRO A 113 10.55 4.97 -1.45
CA PRO A 113 9.89 4.17 -0.45
C PRO A 113 10.55 2.81 -0.21
N TYR A 114 10.40 2.29 1.01
CA TYR A 114 10.94 0.99 1.41
C TYR A 114 9.97 0.28 2.37
N LEU A 115 10.23 -1.00 2.66
CA LEU A 115 9.42 -1.77 3.63
C LEU A 115 10.19 -2.03 4.91
N ILE A 116 9.46 -2.00 6.03
CA ILE A 116 9.88 -2.61 7.29
C ILE A 116 9.09 -3.90 7.45
N LEU A 117 9.80 -5.00 7.69
CA LEU A 117 9.21 -6.31 7.95
C LEU A 117 9.51 -6.75 9.37
N GLN A 118 8.57 -7.46 9.99
CA GLN A 118 8.82 -8.21 11.22
C GLN A 118 8.44 -9.67 10.99
N ASP A 119 9.34 -10.60 11.29
CA ASP A 119 9.07 -12.05 11.19
C ASP A 119 8.38 -12.60 12.45
N ASN A 120 8.11 -13.90 12.47
CA ASN A 120 7.47 -14.58 13.61
C ASN A 120 8.35 -14.63 14.86
N ASP A 121 9.66 -14.48 14.70
CA ASP A 121 10.65 -14.44 15.80
C ASP A 121 10.87 -13.00 16.31
N ASN A 122 10.09 -12.04 15.80
CA ASN A 122 10.18 -10.60 16.06
C ASN A 122 11.48 -9.95 15.57
N ASN A 123 12.20 -10.57 14.64
CA ASN A 123 13.31 -9.90 13.98
C ASN A 123 12.77 -8.86 13.01
N ARG A 124 13.34 -7.67 13.05
CA ARG A 124 12.97 -6.55 12.18
C ARG A 124 13.99 -6.41 11.04
N TYR A 125 13.50 -6.29 9.82
CA TYR A 125 14.31 -6.10 8.63
C TYR A 125 13.79 -4.95 7.79
N GLU A 126 14.68 -4.28 7.08
CA GLU A 126 14.31 -3.28 6.09
C GLU A 126 14.59 -3.82 4.69
N ILE A 127 13.63 -3.65 3.78
CA ILE A 127 13.80 -3.92 2.36
C ILE A 127 13.88 -2.59 1.65
N HIS A 128 15.11 -2.19 1.35
CA HIS A 128 15.43 -1.16 0.38
C HIS A 128 15.52 -1.82 -1.00
N PHE A 129 14.58 -1.49 -1.89
CA PHE A 129 14.42 -2.21 -3.15
C PHE A 129 15.59 -1.99 -4.10
N ALA A 130 16.15 -3.08 -4.62
CA ALA A 130 17.36 -3.01 -5.42
C ALA A 130 17.17 -2.36 -6.81
N LYS A 131 15.95 -2.36 -7.36
CA LYS A 131 15.72 -1.99 -8.76
C LYS A 131 14.41 -1.22 -8.96
N VAL A 132 14.50 0.11 -8.91
CA VAL A 132 13.44 0.99 -9.42
C VAL A 132 13.25 0.72 -10.91
N LYS A 133 12.01 0.47 -11.30
CA LYS A 133 11.59 0.22 -12.69
C LYS A 133 11.08 1.49 -13.33
N TYR A 134 10.31 2.27 -12.59
CA TYR A 134 9.69 3.49 -13.05
C TYR A 134 9.39 4.39 -11.86
N ASP A 135 9.58 5.69 -12.03
CA ASP A 135 9.26 6.71 -11.05
C ASP A 135 8.76 8.00 -11.71
N ASN A 136 7.80 8.64 -11.06
CA ASN A 136 7.27 9.96 -11.39
C ASN A 136 6.65 10.58 -10.12
N PRO A 137 6.22 11.85 -10.15
CA PRO A 137 5.72 12.55 -8.96
C PRO A 137 4.59 11.87 -8.18
N TYR A 138 3.88 10.92 -8.78
CA TYR A 138 2.70 10.25 -8.21
C TYR A 138 2.80 8.73 -8.20
N TRP A 139 3.86 8.14 -8.75
CA TRP A 139 3.98 6.70 -8.93
C TRP A 139 5.44 6.26 -8.90
N ILE A 140 5.74 5.23 -8.11
CA ILE A 140 7.02 4.52 -8.16
C ILE A 140 6.79 3.01 -8.18
N SER A 141 7.62 2.27 -8.91
CA SER A 141 7.59 0.81 -8.88
C SER A 141 8.96 0.16 -8.93
N PHE A 142 9.00 -1.06 -8.41
CA PHE A 142 10.20 -1.84 -8.16
C PHE A 142 10.03 -3.26 -8.70
N ASN A 143 11.05 -3.78 -9.38
CA ASN A 143 11.10 -5.23 -9.64
C ASN A 143 11.57 -5.94 -8.37
N LEU A 144 10.80 -6.93 -7.91
CA LEU A 144 11.17 -7.72 -6.74
C LEU A 144 12.11 -8.86 -7.13
N THR A 145 13.22 -8.96 -6.43
CA THR A 145 14.15 -10.07 -6.49
C THR A 145 13.64 -11.27 -5.67
N ASN A 146 14.15 -12.47 -5.96
CA ASN A 146 13.79 -13.67 -5.19
C ASN A 146 14.06 -13.52 -3.68
N LYS A 147 15.13 -12.80 -3.30
CA LYS A 147 15.46 -12.53 -1.89
C LYS A 147 14.39 -11.67 -1.23
N GLU A 148 13.99 -10.56 -1.87
CA GLU A 148 12.95 -9.66 -1.34
C GLU A 148 11.60 -10.38 -1.24
N ILE A 149 11.26 -11.18 -2.26
CA ILE A 149 10.05 -12.02 -2.26
C ILE A 149 10.07 -13.01 -1.09
N GLU A 150 11.20 -13.66 -0.82
CA GLU A 150 11.34 -14.60 0.30
C GLU A 150 11.17 -13.90 1.65
N GLN A 151 11.77 -12.72 1.81
CA GLN A 151 11.64 -11.91 3.02
C GLN A 151 10.18 -11.49 3.26
N ILE A 152 9.48 -11.02 2.22
CA ILE A 152 8.04 -10.68 2.32
C ILE A 152 7.21 -11.93 2.70
N ASN A 153 7.51 -13.10 2.14
CA ASN A 153 6.79 -14.32 2.45
C ASN A 153 6.95 -14.78 3.91
N LYS A 154 8.09 -14.49 4.53
CA LYS A 154 8.38 -14.82 5.94
C LYS A 154 7.84 -13.77 6.92
N ALA A 155 7.42 -12.61 6.43
CA ALA A 155 6.95 -11.52 7.27
C ALA A 155 5.62 -11.87 7.93
N LYS A 156 5.56 -11.61 9.23
CA LYS A 156 4.33 -11.56 10.03
C LYS A 156 3.63 -10.23 9.83
N THR A 157 4.36 -9.13 9.93
CA THR A 157 3.86 -7.78 9.67
C THR A 157 4.72 -7.07 8.64
N ILE A 158 4.09 -6.15 7.91
CA ILE A 158 4.73 -5.31 6.91
C ILE A 158 4.28 -3.88 7.15
N SER A 159 5.23 -2.96 7.25
CA SER A 159 4.96 -1.53 7.19
C SER A 159 5.58 -0.94 5.94
N LEU A 160 4.82 -0.08 5.26
CA LEU A 160 5.33 0.75 4.19
C LEU A 160 5.89 2.04 4.77
N VAL A 161 7.12 2.37 4.42
CA VAL A 161 7.73 3.66 4.74
C VAL A 161 7.66 4.54 3.51
N LEU A 162 6.93 5.65 3.63
CA LEU A 162 6.81 6.67 2.60
C LEU A 162 7.56 7.92 3.04
N PRO A 163 8.60 8.33 2.32
CA PRO A 163 9.19 9.62 2.52
C PRO A 163 8.22 10.73 2.12
N GLU A 164 8.12 11.76 2.95
CA GLU A 164 7.25 12.92 2.76
C GLU A 164 8.06 14.20 2.92
N ALA A 165 7.99 15.09 1.93
CA ALA A 165 8.59 16.40 2.02
C ALA A 165 7.71 17.34 2.86
N GLN A 166 8.31 18.09 3.78
CA GLN A 166 7.56 19.08 4.58
C GLN A 166 7.06 20.27 3.73
N GLU A 167 7.61 20.42 2.54
CA GLU A 167 7.24 21.46 1.58
C GLU A 167 7.09 20.87 0.18
N ASN A 168 6.43 21.62 -0.71
CA ASN A 168 6.34 21.22 -2.11
C ASN A 168 7.73 21.04 -2.74
N MET A 169 7.94 19.86 -3.32
CA MET A 169 9.18 19.47 -3.97
C MET A 169 9.47 20.20 -5.28
N TYR A 170 8.45 20.75 -5.91
CA TYR A 170 8.55 21.39 -7.21
C TYR A 170 8.44 22.90 -7.06
N ARG A 171 9.35 23.63 -7.71
CA ARG A 171 9.28 25.08 -7.85
C ARG A 171 9.19 25.47 -9.31
N TYR A 172 8.40 26.49 -9.63
CA TYR A 172 8.35 27.03 -10.98
C TYR A 172 9.52 28.00 -11.22
N ASN A 173 10.38 27.66 -12.18
CA ASN A 173 11.48 28.51 -12.61
C ASN A 173 11.01 29.47 -13.70
N LYS A 174 10.70 30.72 -13.31
CA LYS A 174 10.25 31.78 -14.21
C LYS A 174 11.20 32.06 -15.39
N LYS A 175 12.51 31.88 -15.21
CA LYS A 175 13.50 32.17 -16.27
C LYS A 175 13.49 31.11 -17.37
N LYS A 176 13.13 29.88 -17.03
CA LYS A 176 13.11 28.74 -17.95
C LYS A 176 11.69 28.31 -18.34
N ASP A 177 10.68 29.01 -17.83
CA ASP A 177 9.25 28.70 -18.01
C ASP A 177 8.92 27.22 -17.77
N LYS A 178 9.42 26.65 -16.66
CA LYS A 178 9.22 25.23 -16.33
C LYS A 178 9.24 24.95 -14.83
N LEU A 179 8.59 23.85 -14.42
CA LEU A 179 8.73 23.29 -13.08
C LEU A 179 10.09 22.58 -12.94
N GLU A 180 10.75 22.79 -11.81
CA GLU A 180 12.01 22.13 -11.44
C GLU A 180 11.86 21.48 -10.06
N LYS A 181 12.37 20.26 -9.92
CA LYS A 181 12.52 19.57 -8.63
C LYS A 181 13.60 20.28 -7.81
N LYS A 182 13.31 20.54 -6.53
CA LYS A 182 14.27 21.06 -5.54
C LYS A 182 15.26 19.96 -5.12
N SER A 183 16.44 20.35 -4.63
CA SER A 183 17.45 19.40 -4.12
C SER A 183 17.17 19.01 -2.67
N TYR A 184 17.34 17.73 -2.32
CA TYR A 184 17.13 17.24 -0.96
C TYR A 184 18.11 17.81 0.06
N ASP A 185 19.38 17.98 -0.32
CA ASP A 185 20.46 18.30 0.64
C ASP A 185 20.41 19.74 1.17
N ASN A 186 19.74 20.65 0.46
CA ASN A 186 19.81 22.09 0.77
C ASN A 186 18.45 22.78 0.88
N ASP A 187 17.39 22.22 0.29
CA ASP A 187 16.14 22.95 0.08
C ASP A 187 14.92 22.33 0.79
N ILE A 188 14.98 21.08 1.27
CA ILE A 188 13.81 20.33 1.74
C ILE A 188 14.12 19.48 2.97
N LYS A 189 13.27 19.57 3.99
CA LYS A 189 13.21 18.58 5.07
C LYS A 189 12.30 17.42 4.66
N VAL A 190 12.82 16.20 4.75
CA VAL A 190 12.10 14.96 4.48
C VAL A 190 11.82 14.24 5.80
N GLU A 191 10.61 13.72 5.96
CA GLU A 191 10.21 12.88 7.10
C GLU A 191 9.75 11.52 6.59
N GLU A 192 9.98 10.47 7.38
CA GLU A 192 9.58 9.10 7.05
C GLU A 192 8.25 8.78 7.73
N MET A 193 7.23 8.54 6.92
CA MET A 193 5.90 8.16 7.39
C MET A 193 5.75 6.65 7.33
N VAL A 194 5.44 6.04 8.47
CA VAL A 194 5.32 4.58 8.60
C VAL A 194 3.85 4.16 8.63
N TYR A 195 3.47 3.28 7.72
CA TYR A 195 2.11 2.77 7.59
C TYR A 195 2.10 1.25 7.68
N GLU A 196 1.62 0.71 8.80
CA GLU A 196 1.44 -0.74 8.98
C GLU A 196 0.30 -1.25 8.09
N LEU A 197 0.58 -2.28 7.30
CA LEU A 197 -0.42 -2.92 6.46
C LEU A 197 -1.26 -3.89 7.29
N PRO A 198 -2.59 -3.94 7.08
CA PRO A 198 -3.44 -4.93 7.71
C PRO A 198 -2.99 -6.37 7.39
N GLU A 199 -3.11 -7.28 8.36
CA GLU A 199 -2.70 -8.68 8.26
C GLU A 199 -3.28 -9.38 7.01
N ASN A 200 -4.56 -9.14 6.72
CA ASN A 200 -5.21 -9.72 5.53
C ASN A 200 -4.56 -9.25 4.21
N ILE A 201 -4.04 -8.03 4.15
CA ILE A 201 -3.32 -7.51 2.98
C ILE A 201 -1.93 -8.14 2.88
N VAL A 202 -1.25 -8.34 4.01
CA VAL A 202 0.03 -9.07 4.06
C VAL A 202 -0.16 -10.50 3.54
N ASP A 203 -1.24 -11.17 3.92
CA ASP A 203 -1.55 -12.51 3.44
C ASP A 203 -1.95 -12.54 1.97
N GLU A 204 -2.68 -11.54 1.46
CA GLU A 204 -2.92 -11.37 0.03
C GLU A 204 -1.60 -11.29 -0.76
N TRP A 205 -0.64 -10.50 -0.28
CA TRP A 205 0.65 -10.36 -0.95
C TRP A 205 1.36 -11.71 -1.05
N LYS A 206 1.33 -12.53 0.02
CA LYS A 206 1.88 -13.90 -0.01
C LYS A 206 1.20 -14.76 -1.08
N ILE A 207 -0.12 -14.67 -1.24
CA ILE A 207 -0.85 -15.43 -2.28
C ILE A 207 -0.39 -14.99 -3.67
N VAL A 208 -0.31 -13.68 -3.92
CA VAL A 208 0.13 -13.12 -5.21
C VAL A 208 1.56 -13.55 -5.54
N LEU A 209 2.47 -13.42 -4.58
CA LEU A 209 3.90 -13.71 -4.76
C LEU A 209 4.20 -15.20 -4.95
N ASN A 210 3.32 -16.10 -4.52
CA ASN A 210 3.52 -17.55 -4.66
C ASN A 210 2.67 -18.20 -5.77
N LYS A 211 1.84 -17.45 -6.49
CA LYS A 211 0.92 -17.99 -7.52
C LYS A 211 1.59 -18.90 -8.56
N HIS A 212 2.83 -18.59 -8.90
CA HIS A 212 3.57 -19.15 -10.02
C HIS A 212 4.71 -20.08 -9.59
N LYS A 213 4.87 -20.32 -8.28
CA LYS A 213 5.88 -21.23 -7.71
C LYS A 213 5.43 -22.68 -7.74
#